data_AF-J3CGF8-F1
#
_entry.id   AF-J3CGF8-F1
#
_cell.length_a   1.000
_cell.length_b   1.000
_cell.length_c   1.000
_cell.angle_alpha   90.00
_cell.angle_beta   90.00
_cell.angle_gamma   90.00
#
_symmetry.space_group_name_H-M   'P 1'
#
loop_
_entity.id
_entity.type
_entity.pdbx_description
1 polymer ?
#
loop_
_entity_poly.entity_id
_entity_poly.type
_entity_poly.pdbx_seq_one_letter_code
_entity_poly.pdbx_strand_id
1 'polypeptide(L)'
;MPTGNYDQMNEQQLMQASTSLGSRYQKNPKDKATAVSYATVLRMTNRSDQALAVMRSLAIAYPKDREVLAAYGKALASSGEFEAALDSLRRAQTPEYPDWRLLSAEGAILDQLGKTGEARDLYRKALQVKPDEASILSNMGMSYVLSGDLNTAESYMRKAVSAPGSDSRVRQNLALVVGLQGRFDEAEKIASQELSAQQARTNIQYLRSMLSQQNSWNMLKDKKKPKS
;
A
#
# COMPACT_ATOMS: atom_id res chain seq x y z
N MET A 1 -3.67 -19.71 -7.38
CA MET A 1 -5.04 -20.14 -7.76
C MET A 1 -6.01 -19.08 -7.28
N PRO A 2 -7.11 -18.77 -7.98
CA PRO A 2 -7.62 -17.41 -8.08
C PRO A 2 -8.29 -16.98 -6.76
N THR A 3 -7.55 -16.24 -5.93
CA THR A 3 -8.14 -15.13 -5.19
C THR A 3 -8.94 -14.34 -6.22
N GLY A 4 -10.25 -14.14 -6.00
CA GLY A 4 -11.06 -13.35 -6.93
C GLY A 4 -10.32 -12.07 -7.29
N ASN A 5 -10.43 -11.63 -8.54
CA ASN A 5 -9.79 -10.39 -9.00
C ASN A 5 -10.52 -9.18 -8.39
N TYR A 6 -10.40 -9.04 -7.07
CA TYR A 6 -11.07 -8.01 -6.28
C TYR A 6 -10.49 -6.62 -6.57
N ASP A 7 -9.23 -6.55 -7.04
CA ASP A 7 -8.55 -5.29 -7.37
C ASP A 7 -9.23 -4.52 -8.51
N GLN A 8 -10.07 -5.19 -9.32
CA GLN A 8 -10.86 -4.57 -10.39
C GLN A 8 -12.30 -4.26 -9.97
N MET A 9 -12.70 -4.63 -8.76
CA MET A 9 -14.06 -4.42 -8.29
C MET A 9 -14.25 -3.00 -7.76
N ASN A 10 -15.39 -2.40 -8.09
CA ASN A 10 -15.82 -1.17 -7.45
C ASN A 10 -16.34 -1.43 -6.02
N GLU A 11 -16.62 -0.37 -5.28
CA GLU A 11 -17.07 -0.46 -3.88
C GLU A 11 -18.32 -1.32 -3.72
N GLN A 12 -19.32 -1.17 -4.59
CA GLN A 12 -20.56 -1.94 -4.53
C GLN A 12 -20.31 -3.44 -4.75
N GLN A 13 -19.47 -3.79 -5.72
CA GLN A 13 -19.08 -5.16 -6.00
C GLN A 13 -18.31 -5.78 -4.82
N LEU A 14 -17.39 -5.02 -4.21
CA LEU A 14 -16.68 -5.45 -3.00
C LEU A 14 -17.63 -5.67 -1.81
N MET A 15 -18.62 -4.79 -1.62
CA MET A 15 -19.63 -4.96 -0.58
C MET A 15 -20.48 -6.22 -0.78
N GLN A 16 -20.91 -6.49 -2.01
CA GLN A 16 -21.65 -7.72 -2.35
C GLN A 16 -20.79 -8.97 -2.15
N ALA A 17 -19.53 -8.94 -2.59
CA ALA A 17 -18.58 -10.03 -2.37
C ALA A 17 -18.38 -10.29 -0.88
N SER A 18 -18.23 -9.24 -0.06
CA SER A 18 -18.12 -9.34 1.40
C SER A 18 -19.29 -10.08 2.01
N THR A 19 -20.53 -9.76 1.62
CA THR A 19 -21.74 -10.40 2.16
C THR A 19 -21.83 -11.88 1.77
N SER A 20 -21.55 -12.19 0.50
CA SER A 20 -21.56 -13.57 0.00
C SER A 20 -20.49 -14.43 0.67
N LEU A 21 -19.27 -13.92 0.77
CA LEU A 21 -18.14 -14.58 1.42
C LEU A 21 -18.37 -14.74 2.93
N GLY A 22 -18.94 -13.75 3.60
CA GLY A 22 -19.29 -13.83 5.02
C GLY A 22 -20.28 -14.96 5.31
N SER A 23 -21.33 -15.09 4.48
CA SER A 23 -22.29 -16.21 4.60
C SER A 23 -21.64 -17.58 4.39
N ARG A 24 -20.68 -17.70 3.47
CA ARG A 24 -19.93 -18.94 3.24
C ARG A 24 -18.99 -19.25 4.40
N TYR A 25 -18.28 -18.24 4.89
CA TYR A 25 -17.38 -18.34 6.03
C TYR A 25 -18.13 -18.80 7.29
N GLN A 26 -19.31 -18.27 7.56
CA GLN A 26 -20.13 -18.71 8.70
C GLN A 26 -20.49 -20.20 8.65
N LYS A 27 -20.74 -20.75 7.46
CA LYS A 27 -21.05 -22.17 7.27
C LYS A 27 -19.82 -23.08 7.42
N ASN A 28 -18.65 -22.61 7.00
CA ASN A 28 -17.40 -23.34 7.15
C ASN A 28 -16.22 -22.40 7.43
N PRO A 29 -15.99 -22.02 8.71
CA PRO A 29 -14.96 -21.04 9.08
C PRO A 29 -13.52 -21.50 8.82
N LYS A 30 -13.30 -22.82 8.65
CA LYS A 30 -11.98 -23.40 8.39
C LYS A 30 -11.68 -23.60 6.90
N ASP A 31 -12.64 -23.28 6.02
CA ASP A 31 -12.40 -23.28 4.57
C ASP A 31 -11.38 -22.20 4.23
N LYS A 32 -10.16 -22.64 3.90
CA LYS A 32 -9.02 -21.75 3.69
C LYS A 32 -9.30 -20.71 2.62
N ALA A 33 -9.81 -21.14 1.47
CA ALA A 33 -10.06 -20.26 0.33
C ALA A 33 -11.09 -19.18 0.67
N THR A 34 -12.22 -19.56 1.27
CA THR A 34 -13.28 -18.63 1.68
C THR A 34 -12.78 -17.66 2.74
N ALA A 35 -12.07 -18.12 3.76
CA ALA A 35 -11.56 -17.27 4.83
C ALA A 35 -10.53 -16.23 4.31
N VAL A 36 -9.58 -16.66 3.47
CA VAL A 36 -8.59 -15.75 2.85
C VAL A 36 -9.27 -14.72 1.94
N SER A 37 -10.19 -15.15 1.08
CA SER A 37 -10.95 -14.24 0.21
C SER A 37 -11.80 -13.27 1.02
N TYR A 38 -12.48 -13.74 2.07
CA TYR A 38 -13.33 -12.91 2.91
C TYR A 38 -12.52 -11.84 3.63
N ALA A 39 -11.41 -12.23 4.27
CA ALA A 39 -10.50 -11.30 4.93
C ALA A 39 -9.90 -10.29 3.94
N THR A 40 -9.57 -10.71 2.72
CA THR A 40 -9.07 -9.80 1.67
C THR A 40 -10.09 -8.71 1.36
N VAL A 41 -11.36 -9.07 1.12
CA VAL A 41 -12.42 -8.10 0.81
C VAL A 41 -12.73 -7.20 2.01
N LEU A 42 -12.74 -7.74 3.23
CA LEU A 42 -12.90 -6.95 4.45
C LEU A 42 -11.81 -5.87 4.55
N ARG A 43 -10.55 -6.24 4.29
CA ARG A 43 -9.41 -5.31 4.30
C ARG A 43 -9.54 -4.22 3.22
N MET A 44 -9.99 -4.58 2.01
CA MET A 44 -10.23 -3.63 0.92
C MET A 44 -11.39 -2.67 1.19
N THR A 45 -12.29 -3.03 2.11
CA THR A 45 -13.43 -2.21 2.52
C THR A 45 -13.23 -1.60 3.91
N ASN A 46 -11.98 -1.40 4.32
CA ASN A 46 -11.57 -0.76 5.57
C ASN A 46 -12.08 -1.42 6.87
N ARG A 47 -12.45 -2.70 6.81
CA ARG A 47 -12.87 -3.51 7.96
C ARG A 47 -11.70 -4.34 8.48
N SER A 48 -10.60 -3.67 8.82
CA SER A 48 -9.33 -4.31 9.19
C SER A 48 -9.45 -5.24 10.40
N ASP A 49 -10.17 -4.84 11.45
CA ASP A 49 -10.31 -5.66 12.67
C ASP A 49 -11.07 -6.96 12.41
N GLN A 50 -12.09 -6.91 11.54
CA GLN A 50 -12.83 -8.10 11.13
C GLN A 50 -11.96 -9.02 10.26
N ALA A 51 -11.19 -8.45 9.33
CA ALA A 51 -10.24 -9.20 8.51
C ALA A 51 -9.20 -9.91 9.38
N LEU A 52 -8.68 -9.20 10.40
CA LEU A 52 -7.73 -9.75 11.35
C LEU A 52 -8.33 -10.88 12.17
N ALA A 53 -9.57 -10.75 12.67
CA ALA A 53 -10.24 -11.81 13.42
C ALA A 53 -10.40 -13.10 12.58
N VAL A 54 -10.82 -12.97 11.32
CA VAL A 54 -10.94 -14.09 10.38
C VAL A 54 -9.57 -14.76 10.17
N MET A 55 -8.54 -13.97 9.87
CA MET A 55 -7.21 -14.53 9.60
C MET A 55 -6.52 -15.10 10.84
N ARG A 56 -6.74 -14.53 12.03
CA ARG A 56 -6.21 -15.06 13.30
C ARG A 56 -6.77 -16.45 13.58
N SER A 57 -8.08 -16.64 13.39
CA SER A 57 -8.72 -17.96 13.48
C SER A 57 -8.12 -18.96 12.49
N LEU A 58 -7.93 -18.54 11.23
CA LEU A 58 -7.37 -19.39 10.20
C LEU A 58 -5.90 -19.75 10.45
N ALA A 59 -5.09 -18.80 10.94
CA ALA A 59 -3.69 -19.03 11.28
C ALA A 59 -3.52 -20.02 12.45
N ILE A 60 -4.47 -20.07 13.39
CA ILE A 60 -4.49 -21.10 14.45
C ILE A 60 -4.73 -22.49 13.84
N ALA A 61 -5.63 -22.60 12.85
CA ALA A 61 -5.92 -23.86 12.18
C ALA A 61 -4.80 -24.32 11.24
N TYR A 62 -4.05 -23.39 10.65
CA TYR A 62 -2.99 -23.66 9.67
C TYR A 62 -1.68 -22.90 9.99
N PRO A 63 -1.01 -23.20 11.13
CA PRO A 63 0.07 -22.35 11.67
C PRO A 63 1.38 -22.35 10.87
N LYS A 64 1.49 -23.23 9.88
CA LYS A 64 2.66 -23.38 8.99
C LYS A 64 2.30 -23.21 7.51
N ASP A 65 1.03 -22.96 7.19
CA ASP A 65 0.62 -22.74 5.80
C ASP A 65 1.09 -21.34 5.38
N ARG A 66 1.94 -21.28 4.36
CA ARG A 66 2.58 -20.05 3.90
C ARG A 66 1.57 -19.02 3.37
N GLU A 67 0.53 -19.49 2.69
CA GLU A 67 -0.52 -18.62 2.14
C GLU A 67 -1.33 -18.00 3.27
N VAL A 68 -1.66 -18.78 4.30
CA VAL A 68 -2.36 -18.30 5.50
C VAL A 68 -1.49 -17.31 6.27
N LEU A 69 -0.21 -17.61 6.50
CA LEU A 69 0.72 -16.71 7.19
C LEU A 69 0.92 -15.39 6.42
N ALA A 70 0.98 -15.45 5.08
CA ALA A 70 1.06 -14.26 4.24
C ALA A 70 -0.19 -13.39 4.35
N ALA A 71 -1.38 -13.99 4.25
CA ALA A 71 -2.65 -13.29 4.37
C ALA A 71 -2.86 -12.74 5.80
N TYR A 72 -2.41 -13.47 6.82
CA TYR A 72 -2.48 -13.04 8.22
C TYR A 72 -1.56 -11.85 8.48
N GLY A 73 -0.33 -11.88 7.97
CA GLY A 73 0.59 -10.74 8.05
C GLY A 73 0.03 -9.48 7.40
N LYS A 74 -0.62 -9.59 6.24
CA LYS A 74 -1.31 -8.46 5.60
C LYS A 74 -2.48 -7.92 6.43
N ALA A 75 -3.24 -8.79 7.08
CA ALA A 75 -4.33 -8.40 7.97
C ALA A 75 -3.81 -7.68 9.22
N LEU A 76 -2.77 -8.21 9.86
CA LEU A 76 -2.07 -7.57 10.99
C LEU A 76 -1.59 -6.17 10.63
N ALA A 77 -0.90 -6.02 9.48
CA ALA A 77 -0.43 -4.72 9.02
C ALA A 77 -1.56 -3.71 8.79
N SER A 78 -2.72 -4.17 8.33
CA SER A 78 -3.88 -3.28 8.07
C SER A 78 -4.63 -2.88 9.34
N SER A 79 -4.45 -3.62 10.43
CA SER A 79 -4.88 -3.27 11.78
C SER A 79 -3.80 -2.52 12.58
N GLY A 80 -2.65 -2.21 11.97
CA GLY A 80 -1.55 -1.49 12.63
C GLY A 80 -0.66 -2.34 13.54
N GLU A 81 -0.84 -3.67 13.58
CA GLU A 81 0.02 -4.59 14.33
C GLU A 81 1.29 -4.92 13.50
N PHE A 82 2.15 -3.92 13.29
CA PHE A 82 3.27 -3.98 12.34
C PHE A 82 4.35 -5.01 12.69
N GLU A 83 4.78 -5.10 13.94
CA GLU A 83 5.82 -6.04 14.37
C GLU A 83 5.36 -7.50 14.21
N ALA A 84 4.12 -7.79 14.60
CA ALA A 84 3.51 -9.10 14.41
C ALA A 84 3.33 -9.42 12.92
N ALA A 85 2.98 -8.42 12.10
CA ALA A 85 2.89 -8.57 10.66
C ALA A 85 4.24 -8.99 10.04
N LEU A 86 5.34 -8.36 10.45
CA LEU A 86 6.70 -8.71 10.01
C LEU A 86 7.04 -10.17 10.35
N ASP A 87 6.76 -10.62 11.58
CA ASP A 87 6.99 -12.03 11.97
C ASP A 87 6.22 -12.99 11.06
N SER A 88 4.93 -12.74 10.87
CA SER A 88 4.07 -13.60 10.05
C SER A 88 4.52 -13.65 8.59
N LEU A 89 4.90 -12.52 8.00
CA LEU A 89 5.39 -12.47 6.61
C LEU A 89 6.75 -13.16 6.44
N ARG A 90 7.68 -13.00 7.41
CA ARG A 90 8.98 -13.67 7.39
C ARG A 90 8.82 -15.18 7.45
N ARG A 91 7.90 -15.68 8.28
CA ARG A 91 7.57 -17.11 8.37
C ARG A 91 6.87 -17.64 7.12
N ALA A 92 6.18 -16.79 6.36
CA ALA A 92 5.58 -17.16 5.07
C ALA A 92 6.62 -17.23 3.93
N GLN A 93 7.78 -16.59 4.08
CA GLN A 93 8.82 -16.55 3.06
C GLN A 93 9.64 -17.84 3.03
N THR A 94 10.10 -18.24 1.84
CA THR A 94 11.06 -19.34 1.67
C THR A 94 12.36 -18.82 1.08
N PRO A 95 13.51 -19.01 1.75
CA PRO A 95 14.81 -18.56 1.23
C PRO A 95 15.15 -19.09 -0.17
N GLU A 96 14.74 -20.31 -0.48
CA GLU A 96 15.04 -21.00 -1.74
C GLU A 96 14.23 -20.44 -2.91
N TYR A 97 13.04 -19.93 -2.63
CA TYR A 97 12.09 -19.38 -3.60
C TYR A 97 11.49 -18.09 -3.06
N PRO A 98 12.23 -16.96 -3.12
CA PRO A 98 11.76 -15.70 -2.58
C PRO A 98 10.53 -15.21 -3.36
N ASP A 99 9.42 -15.02 -2.67
CA ASP A 99 8.24 -14.37 -3.24
C ASP A 99 8.39 -12.84 -3.14
N TRP A 100 8.49 -12.18 -4.30
CA TRP A 100 8.59 -10.73 -4.41
C TRP A 100 7.42 -10.01 -3.74
N ARG A 101 6.22 -10.62 -3.70
CA ARG A 101 5.03 -10.02 -3.07
C ARG A 101 5.18 -9.94 -1.56
N LEU A 102 5.83 -10.93 -0.96
CA LEU A 102 6.12 -10.93 0.48
C LEU A 102 7.23 -9.93 0.80
N LEU A 103 8.28 -9.86 -0.02
CA LEU A 103 9.33 -8.84 0.12
C LEU A 103 8.75 -7.42 0.02
N SER A 104 7.87 -7.17 -0.95
CA SER A 104 7.19 -5.89 -1.10
C SER A 104 6.25 -5.57 0.08
N ALA A 105 5.54 -6.56 0.62
CA ALA A 105 4.67 -6.35 1.78
C ALA A 105 5.47 -6.04 3.04
N GLU A 106 6.59 -6.75 3.26
CA GLU A 106 7.51 -6.48 4.37
C GLU A 106 8.14 -5.08 4.24
N GLY A 107 8.57 -4.69 3.04
CA GLY A 107 9.07 -3.34 2.76
C GLY A 107 8.05 -2.26 3.09
N ALA A 108 6.78 -2.46 2.70
CA ALA A 108 5.72 -1.49 2.99
C ALA A 108 5.46 -1.32 4.49
N ILE A 109 5.58 -2.39 5.28
CA ILE A 109 5.47 -2.32 6.75
C ILE A 109 6.67 -1.58 7.35
N LEU A 110 7.89 -1.83 6.85
CA LEU A 110 9.08 -1.11 7.31
C LEU A 110 9.00 0.39 7.00
N ASP A 111 8.43 0.79 5.87
CA ASP A 111 8.14 2.20 5.58
C ASP A 111 7.18 2.81 6.62
N GLN A 112 6.12 2.09 7.05
CA GLN A 112 5.22 2.55 8.11
C GLN A 112 5.91 2.69 9.47
N LEU A 113 6.93 1.87 9.72
CA LEU A 113 7.77 1.95 10.92
C LEU A 113 8.87 3.02 10.81
N GLY A 114 8.92 3.79 9.72
CA GLY A 114 9.96 4.80 9.47
C GLY A 114 11.33 4.23 9.06
N LYS A 115 11.43 2.90 8.88
CA LYS A 115 12.64 2.18 8.49
C LYS A 115 12.82 2.15 6.97
N THR A 116 12.79 3.33 6.36
CA THR A 116 12.76 3.50 4.90
C THR A 116 13.99 2.93 4.19
N GLY A 117 15.16 2.91 4.84
CA GLY A 117 16.37 2.29 4.30
C GLY A 117 16.22 0.77 4.11
N GLU A 118 15.79 0.08 5.17
CA GLU A 118 15.54 -1.38 5.14
C GLU A 118 14.41 -1.72 4.14
N ALA A 119 13.36 -0.89 4.07
CA ALA A 119 12.28 -1.05 3.11
C ALA A 119 12.80 -1.04 1.65
N ARG A 120 13.66 -0.09 1.31
CA ARG A 120 14.24 0.03 -0.05
C ARG A 120 15.14 -1.14 -0.41
N ASP A 121 15.83 -1.73 0.56
CA ASP A 121 16.62 -2.95 0.32
C ASP A 121 15.71 -4.14 -0.01
N LEU A 122 14.56 -4.26 0.66
CA LEU A 122 13.55 -5.27 0.31
C LEU A 122 12.90 -5.01 -1.05
N TYR A 123 12.58 -3.77 -1.39
CA TYR A 123 12.07 -3.45 -2.73
C TYR A 123 13.09 -3.76 -3.83
N ARG A 124 14.38 -3.50 -3.59
CA ARG A 124 15.45 -3.86 -4.52
C ARG A 124 15.52 -5.37 -4.74
N LYS A 125 15.44 -6.15 -3.66
CA LYS A 125 15.37 -7.63 -3.75
C LYS A 125 14.10 -8.08 -4.49
N ALA A 126 12.97 -7.45 -4.23
CA ALA A 126 11.71 -7.76 -4.92
C ALA A 126 11.82 -7.50 -6.43
N LEU A 127 12.46 -6.40 -6.85
CA LEU A 127 12.74 -6.08 -8.26
C LEU A 127 13.77 -7.01 -8.91
N GLN A 128 14.69 -7.59 -8.14
CA GLN A 128 15.58 -8.65 -8.66
C GLN A 128 14.80 -9.93 -9.01
N VAL A 129 13.77 -10.26 -8.23
CA VAL A 129 12.90 -11.41 -8.49
C VAL A 129 11.88 -11.12 -9.59
N LYS A 130 11.29 -9.92 -9.59
CA LYS A 130 10.33 -9.45 -10.59
C LYS A 130 10.73 -8.07 -11.11
N PRO A 131 11.53 -8.03 -12.19
CA PRO A 131 11.89 -6.76 -12.85
C PRO A 131 10.65 -6.02 -13.37
N ASP A 132 10.77 -4.70 -13.40
CA ASP A 132 9.77 -3.76 -13.95
C ASP A 132 8.35 -3.96 -13.41
N GLU A 133 8.24 -4.35 -12.14
CA GLU A 133 6.95 -4.44 -11.46
C GLU A 133 6.50 -3.04 -11.01
N ALA A 134 5.47 -2.51 -11.68
CA ALA A 134 4.96 -1.16 -11.46
C ALA A 134 4.63 -0.90 -9.97
N SER A 135 4.04 -1.88 -9.29
CA SER A 135 3.68 -1.77 -7.87
C SER A 135 4.90 -1.62 -6.96
N ILE A 136 5.99 -2.35 -7.21
CA ILE A 136 7.23 -2.22 -6.42
C ILE A 136 7.93 -0.90 -6.72
N LEU A 137 8.00 -0.48 -8.00
CA LEU A 137 8.57 0.82 -8.38
C LEU A 137 7.81 1.98 -7.72
N SER A 138 6.47 1.90 -7.67
CA SER A 138 5.63 2.87 -6.97
C SER A 138 5.92 2.89 -5.47
N ASN A 139 6.03 1.72 -4.82
CA ASN A 139 6.35 1.64 -3.39
C ASN A 139 7.74 2.23 -3.09
N MET A 140 8.72 1.96 -3.95
CA MET A 140 10.06 2.54 -3.84
C MET A 140 10.02 4.06 -3.96
N GLY A 141 9.26 4.59 -4.92
CA GLY A 141 9.00 6.04 -5.04
C GLY A 141 8.37 6.63 -3.79
N MET A 142 7.32 6.00 -3.25
CA MET A 142 6.68 6.46 -2.00
C MET A 142 7.61 6.37 -0.78
N SER A 143 8.49 5.38 -0.71
CA SER A 143 9.51 5.31 0.35
C SER A 143 10.46 6.52 0.31
N TYR A 144 10.81 7.02 -0.89
CA TYR A 144 11.61 8.25 -1.04
C TYR A 144 10.82 9.51 -0.66
N VAL A 145 9.50 9.54 -0.88
CA VAL A 145 8.63 10.60 -0.36
C VAL A 145 8.71 10.67 1.17
N LEU A 146 8.66 9.52 1.86
CA LEU A 146 8.74 9.46 3.32
C LEU A 146 10.06 10.02 3.88
N SER A 147 11.15 9.95 3.13
CA SER A 147 12.43 10.59 3.53
C SER A 147 12.64 11.98 2.95
N GLY A 148 11.65 12.55 2.24
CA GLY A 148 11.72 13.88 1.64
C GLY A 148 12.54 14.00 0.35
N ASP A 149 13.03 12.90 -0.23
CA ASP A 149 13.75 12.93 -1.51
C ASP A 149 12.76 12.82 -2.68
N LEU A 150 12.08 13.93 -2.93
CA LEU A 150 11.00 13.98 -3.93
C LEU A 150 11.52 13.83 -5.37
N ASN A 151 12.78 14.17 -5.64
CA ASN A 151 13.37 14.03 -6.98
C ASN A 151 13.61 12.56 -7.32
N THR A 152 14.17 11.80 -6.39
CA THR A 152 14.33 10.35 -6.57
C THR A 152 12.96 9.65 -6.60
N ALA A 153 12.02 10.10 -5.75
CA ALA A 153 10.65 9.59 -5.75
C ALA A 153 10.00 9.71 -7.13
N GLU A 154 10.10 10.87 -7.77
CA GLU A 154 9.55 11.09 -9.11
C GLU A 154 10.20 10.17 -10.16
N SER A 155 11.52 10.01 -10.12
CA SER A 155 12.23 9.13 -11.05
C SER A 155 11.68 7.71 -11.02
N TYR A 156 11.50 7.15 -9.82
CA TYR A 156 10.88 5.82 -9.65
C TYR A 156 9.42 5.80 -10.08
N MET A 157 8.66 6.85 -9.77
CA MET A 157 7.25 6.90 -10.11
C MET A 157 7.01 7.00 -11.62
N ARG A 158 7.85 7.73 -12.36
CA ARG A 158 7.80 7.75 -13.84
C ARG A 158 8.16 6.39 -14.46
N LYS A 159 9.13 5.68 -13.88
CA LYS A 159 9.42 4.29 -14.27
C LYS A 159 8.22 3.40 -14.00
N ALA A 160 7.58 3.54 -12.84
CA ALA A 160 6.39 2.78 -12.47
C ALA A 160 5.23 3.01 -13.45
N VAL A 161 4.96 4.26 -13.85
CA VAL A 161 3.92 4.59 -14.85
C VAL A 161 4.22 3.97 -16.21
N SER A 162 5.49 3.85 -16.57
CA SER A 162 5.92 3.28 -17.87
C SER A 162 6.02 1.75 -17.85
N ALA A 163 5.91 1.13 -16.67
CA ALA A 163 6.08 -0.30 -16.49
C ALA A 163 4.83 -1.10 -16.88
N PRO A 164 4.97 -2.35 -17.35
CA PRO A 164 3.84 -3.22 -17.62
C PRO A 164 2.97 -3.42 -16.38
N GLY A 165 1.64 -3.34 -16.56
CA GLY A 165 0.70 -3.49 -15.44
C GLY A 165 0.53 -2.23 -14.57
N SER A 166 1.06 -1.07 -14.98
CA SER A 166 0.75 0.19 -14.32
C SER A 166 -0.76 0.48 -14.35
N ASP A 167 -1.30 0.79 -13.18
CA ASP A 167 -2.71 1.13 -13.00
C ASP A 167 -2.90 2.62 -12.65
N SER A 168 -4.16 2.99 -12.39
CA SER A 168 -4.55 4.35 -12.01
C SER A 168 -3.90 4.84 -10.72
N ARG A 169 -3.64 3.95 -9.75
CA ARG A 169 -3.05 4.29 -8.46
C ARG A 169 -1.61 4.78 -8.63
N VAL A 170 -0.84 4.15 -9.51
CA VAL A 170 0.53 4.57 -9.81
C VAL A 170 0.55 5.99 -10.42
N ARG A 171 -0.40 6.31 -11.31
CA ARG A 171 -0.52 7.65 -11.90
C ARG A 171 -0.95 8.71 -10.88
N GLN A 172 -1.86 8.37 -9.97
CA GLN A 172 -2.24 9.24 -8.85
C GLN A 172 -1.05 9.51 -7.91
N ASN A 173 -0.24 8.50 -7.61
CA ASN A 173 0.97 8.66 -6.83
C ASN A 173 1.99 9.57 -7.53
N LEU A 174 2.12 9.49 -8.87
CA LEU A 174 2.95 10.44 -9.63
C LEU A 174 2.44 11.88 -9.51
N ALA A 175 1.14 12.10 -9.66
CA ALA A 175 0.55 13.43 -9.49
C ALA A 175 0.82 13.97 -8.07
N LEU A 176 0.69 13.12 -7.04
CA LEU A 176 1.02 13.49 -5.66
C LEU A 176 2.50 13.90 -5.52
N VAL A 177 3.44 13.10 -6.00
CA VAL A 177 4.89 13.39 -5.90
C VAL A 177 5.24 14.71 -6.59
N VAL A 178 4.74 14.90 -7.82
CA VAL A 178 4.96 16.13 -8.60
C VAL A 178 4.35 17.34 -7.89
N GLY A 179 3.16 17.18 -7.30
CA GLY A 179 2.49 18.21 -6.51
C GLY A 179 3.22 18.55 -5.21
N LEU A 180 3.81 17.56 -4.52
CA LEU A 180 4.65 17.78 -3.33
C LEU A 180 5.91 18.59 -3.64
N GLN A 181 6.40 18.53 -4.89
CA GLN A 181 7.49 19.40 -5.37
C GLN A 181 7.02 20.82 -5.75
N GLY A 182 5.74 21.12 -5.61
CA GLY A 182 5.15 22.43 -5.95
C GLY A 182 4.79 22.62 -7.42
N ARG A 183 4.97 21.59 -8.28
CA ARG A 183 4.63 21.65 -9.71
C ARG A 183 3.15 21.31 -9.94
N PHE A 184 2.28 22.16 -9.44
CA PHE A 184 0.83 21.91 -9.40
C PHE A 184 0.18 21.77 -10.79
N ASP A 185 0.60 22.55 -11.78
CA ASP A 185 0.03 22.48 -13.14
C ASP A 185 0.32 21.13 -13.81
N GLU A 186 1.54 20.61 -13.62
CA GLU A 186 1.92 19.29 -14.11
C GLU A 186 1.17 18.18 -13.36
N ALA A 187 1.05 18.30 -12.03
CA ALA A 187 0.30 17.36 -11.21
C ALA A 187 -1.18 17.30 -11.61
N GLU A 188 -1.82 18.43 -11.90
CA GLU A 188 -3.21 18.49 -12.36
C GLU A 188 -3.38 17.83 -13.73
N LYS A 189 -2.43 18.07 -14.66
CA LYS A 189 -2.44 17.41 -15.97
C LYS A 189 -2.32 15.89 -15.86
N ILE A 190 -1.47 15.39 -14.96
CA ILE A 190 -1.31 13.95 -14.70
C ILE A 190 -2.58 13.38 -14.07
N ALA A 191 -3.14 14.04 -13.05
CA ALA A 191 -4.35 13.58 -12.36
C ALA A 191 -5.59 13.57 -13.28
N SER A 192 -5.67 14.49 -14.23
CA SER A 192 -6.78 14.61 -15.20
C SER A 192 -6.82 13.47 -16.23
N GLN A 193 -5.82 12.59 -16.26
CA GLN A 193 -5.86 11.37 -17.09
C GLN A 193 -6.79 10.30 -16.50
N GLU A 194 -6.99 10.32 -15.17
CA GLU A 194 -7.77 9.31 -14.44
C GLU A 194 -9.05 9.87 -13.82
N LEU A 195 -9.06 11.17 -13.54
CA LEU A 195 -10.14 11.86 -12.85
C LEU A 195 -10.77 12.88 -13.79
N SER A 196 -12.01 13.30 -13.49
CA SER A 196 -12.55 14.49 -14.16
C SER A 196 -11.64 15.70 -13.87
N ALA A 197 -11.54 16.63 -14.83
CA ALA A 197 -10.75 17.86 -14.66
C ALA A 197 -11.11 18.60 -13.36
N GLN A 198 -12.40 18.60 -13.00
CA GLN A 198 -12.86 19.20 -11.75
C GLN A 198 -12.32 18.47 -10.51
N GLN A 199 -12.37 17.14 -10.47
CA GLN A 199 -11.81 16.35 -9.36
C GLN A 199 -10.29 16.50 -9.26
N ALA A 200 -9.58 16.45 -10.40
CA ALA A 200 -8.13 16.66 -10.45
C ALA A 200 -7.76 18.03 -9.87
N ARG A 201 -8.42 19.10 -10.33
CA ARG A 201 -8.20 20.46 -9.84
C ARG A 201 -8.47 20.60 -8.35
N THR A 202 -9.58 20.05 -7.86
CA THR A 202 -9.92 20.07 -6.43
C THR A 202 -8.88 19.34 -5.58
N ASN A 203 -8.42 18.16 -6.01
CA ASN A 203 -7.40 17.39 -5.28
C ASN A 203 -6.07 18.14 -5.21
N ILE A 204 -5.62 18.74 -6.31
CA ILE A 204 -4.37 19.53 -6.35
C ILE A 204 -4.49 20.82 -5.55
N GLN A 205 -5.65 21.49 -5.57
CA GLN A 205 -5.90 22.67 -4.74
C GLN A 205 -5.84 22.35 -3.25
N TYR A 206 -6.37 21.20 -2.83
CA TYR A 206 -6.27 20.72 -1.46
C TYR A 206 -4.80 20.48 -1.05
N LEU A 207 -4.03 19.78 -1.89
CA LEU A 207 -2.61 19.55 -1.67
C LEU A 207 -1.82 20.86 -1.52
N ARG A 208 -2.05 21.82 -2.43
CA ARG A 208 -1.42 23.15 -2.37
C ARG A 208 -1.72 23.89 -1.08
N SER A 209 -2.97 23.80 -0.60
CA SER A 209 -3.41 24.44 0.65
C SER A 209 -2.78 23.80 1.88
N MET A 210 -2.63 22.47 1.89
CA MET A 210 -1.94 21.75 2.96
C MET A 210 -0.47 22.16 3.06
N LEU A 211 0.24 22.21 1.93
CA LEU A 211 1.66 22.59 1.88
C LEU A 211 1.90 24.04 2.29
N SER A 212 1.03 24.97 1.87
CA SER A 212 1.16 26.39 2.26
C SER A 212 0.99 26.59 3.76
N GLN A 213 0.06 25.87 4.40
CA GLN A 213 -0.12 25.88 5.84
C GLN A 213 1.10 25.31 6.56
N GLN A 214 1.61 24.15 6.13
CA GLN A 214 2.78 23.53 6.75
C GLN A 214 4.03 24.42 6.67
N ASN A 215 4.26 25.05 5.51
CA ASN A 215 5.34 26.02 5.34
C ASN A 215 5.18 27.24 6.25
N SER A 216 3.95 27.76 6.38
CA SER A 216 3.65 28.89 7.27
C SER A 216 3.90 28.53 8.74
N TRP A 217 3.50 27.33 9.17
CA TRP A 217 3.73 26.82 10.53
C TRP A 217 5.22 26.59 10.83
N ASN A 218 5.98 26.03 9.88
CA ASN A 218 7.42 25.83 10.04
C ASN A 218 8.15 27.18 10.19
N MET A 219 7.83 28.17 9.35
CA MET A 219 8.40 29.52 9.47
C MET A 219 8.11 30.19 10.82
N LEU A 220 6.93 29.97 11.41
CA LEU A 220 6.58 30.50 12.72
C LEU A 220 7.32 29.78 13.87
N LYS A 221 7.56 28.46 13.75
CA LYS A 221 8.35 27.69 14.73
C LYS A 221 9.83 28.11 14.72
N ASP A 222 10.40 28.32 13.54
CA ASP A 222 11.80 28.73 13.41
C ASP A 222 12.06 30.14 13.94
N LYS A 223 11.09 31.06 13.83
CA LYS A 223 11.16 32.41 14.44
C LYS A 223 11.08 32.40 15.98
N LYS A 224 10.60 31.33 16.61
CA LYS A 224 10.46 31.22 18.08
C LYS A 224 11.66 30.59 18.78
N LYS A 225 12.70 30.14 18.06
CA LYS A 225 13.96 29.71 18.69
C LYS A 225 14.78 30.95 19.08
N PRO A 226 15.00 31.25 20.38
CA PRO A 226 15.90 32.33 20.77
C PRO A 226 17.31 31.98 20.30
N LYS A 227 18.01 32.97 19.73
CA LYS A 227 19.43 32.85 19.39
C LYS A 227 20.21 32.65 20.71
N SER A 228 20.71 31.43 20.94
CA SER A 228 21.71 31.12 21.97
C SER A 228 23.11 31.33 21.43
#